data_AF-A0A8X6MGY7-F1
#
_entry.id   AF-A0A8X6MGY7-F1
#
_cell.length_a   1.000
_cell.length_b   1.000
_cell.length_c   1.000
_cell.angle_alpha   90.00
_cell.angle_beta   90.00
_cell.angle_gamma   90.00
#
_symmetry.space_group_name_H-M   'P 1'
#
loop_
_entity.id
_entity.type
_entity.pdbx_description
1 polymer ?
#
loop_
_entity_poly.entity_id
_entity_poly.type
_entity_poly.pdbx_seq_one_letter_code
_entity_poly.pdbx_strand_id
1 'polypeptide(L)'
;MVELAKNSFSAPVNQKKRHVNKPDNFPSAATLVSAHDRNGTGNCFTGVNDAAQQPEFVLRSRKILSRGRFNLRNWENNVESETKITKRLVLAIAQKFFDPICILCSVILTPKILLQNTWKLKLSWDSPLPDEIVKPFLKWWNEIKILSAVEIPRYFGINDSTQMHVFVDSCKEAYATCIFFRSNTSQGVKIALVRAKARVVPIKQETIPSLELMACCIGVCARLAFS
;
A
#
# COMPACT_ATOMS: atom_id res chain seq x y z
N MET A 1 37.98 -52.71 -16.15
CA MET A 1 39.13 -52.98 -15.26
C MET A 1 38.97 -52.06 -14.06
N VAL A 2 38.64 -52.66 -12.90
CA VAL A 2 38.91 -52.24 -11.50
C VAL A 2 38.62 -50.77 -11.15
N GLU A 3 37.51 -50.38 -10.52
CA GLU A 3 36.93 -50.73 -9.21
C GLU A 3 37.63 -50.10 -7.98
N LEU A 4 36.78 -49.63 -7.05
CA LEU A 4 36.94 -49.40 -5.60
C LEU A 4 37.27 -47.97 -5.14
N ALA A 5 36.67 -47.44 -4.07
CA ALA A 5 35.44 -47.67 -3.30
C ALA A 5 35.41 -46.59 -2.20
N LYS A 6 34.29 -45.89 -2.03
CA LYS A 6 33.39 -45.92 -0.85
C LYS A 6 33.94 -45.39 0.48
N ASN A 7 33.29 -44.36 1.02
CA ASN A 7 32.31 -44.51 2.12
C ASN A 7 31.59 -43.16 2.33
N SER A 8 30.31 -42.98 2.00
CA SER A 8 29.07 -43.50 2.61
C SER A 8 28.70 -42.82 3.94
N PHE A 9 27.64 -42.01 3.90
CA PHE A 9 26.54 -42.13 4.85
C PHE A 9 25.21 -41.93 4.12
N SER A 10 24.19 -42.59 4.64
CA SER A 10 23.13 -43.30 3.93
C SER A 10 21.83 -42.51 3.69
N ALA A 11 21.15 -42.95 2.63
CA ALA A 11 19.84 -42.64 2.02
C ALA A 11 18.58 -42.72 2.94
N PRO A 12 17.34 -42.76 2.42
CA PRO A 12 16.59 -41.82 1.56
C PRO A 12 15.13 -41.60 2.04
N VAL A 13 14.42 -40.53 1.65
CA VAL A 13 12.93 -40.58 1.59
C VAL A 13 12.37 -39.74 0.44
N ASN A 14 11.64 -40.43 -0.44
CA ASN A 14 10.67 -39.97 -1.43
C ASN A 14 10.03 -38.59 -1.19
N GLN A 15 10.15 -37.69 -2.18
CA GLN A 15 9.06 -36.76 -2.48
C GLN A 15 8.69 -36.85 -3.96
N LYS A 16 7.49 -37.37 -4.18
CA LYS A 16 6.76 -37.41 -5.45
C LYS A 16 6.94 -36.10 -6.22
N LYS A 17 7.43 -36.17 -7.46
CA LYS A 17 7.18 -35.11 -8.45
C LYS A 17 5.66 -34.98 -8.60
N ARG A 18 5.06 -34.00 -7.94
CA ARG A 18 3.71 -33.55 -8.29
C ARG A 18 3.85 -32.84 -9.64
N HIS A 19 3.49 -33.55 -10.71
CA HIS A 19 3.05 -32.89 -11.93
C HIS A 19 1.86 -32.01 -11.55
N VAL A 20 2.11 -30.72 -11.34
CA VAL A 20 1.06 -29.72 -11.26
C VAL A 20 0.65 -29.47 -12.71
N ASN A 21 -0.52 -29.97 -13.09
CA ASN A 21 -1.16 -29.56 -14.34
C ASN A 21 -1.26 -28.03 -14.31
N LYS A 22 -0.53 -27.39 -15.22
CA LYS A 22 -0.45 -25.94 -15.36
C LYS A 22 -1.75 -25.49 -16.02
N PRO A 23 -2.60 -24.68 -15.37
CA PRO A 23 -3.76 -24.12 -16.05
C PRO A 23 -3.30 -23.10 -17.10
N ASP A 24 -3.96 -23.09 -18.27
CA ASP A 24 -3.63 -22.31 -19.48
C ASP A 24 -3.69 -20.77 -19.32
N ASN A 25 -3.78 -20.26 -18.09
CA ASN A 25 -4.08 -18.85 -17.78
C ASN A 25 -2.97 -18.13 -17.00
N PHE A 26 -1.74 -18.64 -17.01
CA PHE A 26 -0.59 -17.92 -16.44
C PHE A 26 -0.08 -16.84 -17.41
N PRO A 27 0.20 -15.61 -16.94
CA PRO A 27 0.75 -14.56 -17.79
C PRO A 27 2.15 -14.91 -18.30
N SER A 28 2.48 -14.49 -19.53
CA SER A 28 3.83 -14.62 -20.13
C SER A 28 4.93 -14.10 -19.18
N ALA A 29 4.65 -13.03 -18.43
CA ALA A 29 5.55 -12.48 -17.41
C ALA A 29 5.87 -13.44 -16.24
N ALA A 30 4.94 -14.31 -15.83
CA ALA A 30 5.22 -15.29 -14.77
C ALA A 30 6.17 -16.41 -15.25
N THR A 31 6.16 -16.70 -16.55
CA THR A 31 7.11 -17.63 -17.17
C THR A 31 8.51 -17.02 -17.28
N LEU A 32 8.61 -15.69 -17.46
CA LEU A 32 9.87 -14.94 -17.41
C LEU A 32 10.45 -14.85 -15.99
N VAL A 33 9.61 -14.64 -14.97
CA VAL A 33 10.06 -14.53 -13.56
C VAL A 33 10.58 -15.86 -13.01
N SER A 34 10.00 -17.00 -13.39
CA SER A 34 10.51 -18.30 -12.91
C SER A 34 11.82 -18.72 -13.57
N ALA A 35 12.17 -18.12 -14.72
CA ALA A 35 13.34 -18.53 -15.48
C ALA A 35 14.64 -17.85 -15.01
N HIS A 36 14.57 -16.69 -14.33
CA HIS A 36 15.79 -15.88 -14.16
C HIS A 36 16.15 -15.28 -12.80
N ASP A 37 15.26 -15.22 -11.80
CA ASP A 37 15.60 -14.56 -10.52
C ASP A 37 15.62 -15.53 -9.34
N ARG A 38 16.82 -15.99 -8.99
CA ARG A 38 17.10 -16.63 -7.69
C ARG A 38 17.34 -15.62 -6.55
N ASN A 39 17.37 -14.31 -6.81
CA ASN A 39 17.65 -13.31 -5.80
C ASN A 39 16.57 -12.21 -5.82
N GLY A 40 15.91 -12.02 -4.68
CA GLY A 40 14.64 -11.32 -4.54
C GLY A 40 14.58 -9.87 -5.07
N THR A 41 13.39 -9.49 -5.54
CA THR A 41 13.12 -8.17 -6.11
C THR A 41 12.42 -7.27 -5.08
N GLY A 42 13.07 -6.14 -4.78
CA GLY A 42 12.42 -4.97 -4.21
C GLY A 42 12.16 -3.96 -5.33
N ASN A 43 10.90 -3.69 -5.65
CA ASN A 43 10.54 -2.63 -6.58
C ASN A 43 10.56 -1.29 -5.84
N CYS A 44 11.12 -0.24 -6.45
CA CYS A 44 11.06 1.12 -5.92
C CYS A 44 10.09 1.96 -6.77
N PHE A 45 9.07 2.53 -6.14
CA PHE A 45 8.19 3.51 -6.78
C PHE A 45 8.74 4.92 -6.55
N THR A 46 8.94 5.66 -7.64
CA THR A 46 9.43 7.04 -7.63
C THR A 46 8.61 7.88 -8.59
N GLY A 47 8.46 9.18 -8.32
CA GLY A 47 7.68 10.10 -9.16
C GLY A 47 8.47 11.33 -9.58
N VAL A 48 8.16 11.85 -10.77
CA VAL A 48 8.57 13.17 -11.26
C VAL A 48 7.30 14.01 -11.46
N ASN A 49 7.43 15.34 -11.32
CA ASN A 49 6.29 16.26 -11.45
C ASN A 49 5.89 16.46 -12.93
N ASP A 50 6.83 16.27 -13.85
CA ASP A 50 6.65 16.41 -15.30
C ASP A 50 7.28 15.20 -16.02
N ALA A 51 6.60 14.70 -17.05
CA ALA A 51 7.08 13.62 -17.91
C ALA A 51 8.41 13.98 -18.59
N ALA A 52 8.64 15.27 -18.89
CA ALA A 52 9.89 15.73 -19.48
C ALA A 52 11.10 15.56 -18.54
N GLN A 53 10.90 15.52 -17.22
CA GLN A 53 11.96 15.33 -16.22
C GLN A 53 12.34 13.85 -16.01
N GLN A 54 11.53 12.94 -16.56
CA GLN A 54 11.70 11.51 -16.32
C GLN A 54 13.06 10.95 -16.80
N PRO A 55 13.58 11.31 -17.99
CA PRO A 55 14.85 10.78 -18.47
C PRO A 55 16.03 11.19 -17.57
N GLU A 56 16.03 12.44 -17.10
CA GLU A 56 17.08 12.96 -16.22
C GLU A 56 17.04 12.25 -14.86
N PHE A 57 15.84 12.05 -14.30
CA PHE A 57 15.66 11.34 -13.04
C PHE A 57 16.17 9.89 -13.11
N VAL A 58 15.86 9.17 -14.19
CA VAL A 58 16.35 7.80 -14.45
C VAL A 58 17.87 7.77 -14.48
N LEU A 59 18.48 8.69 -15.23
CA LEU A 59 19.93 8.77 -15.38
C LEU A 59 20.62 9.07 -14.04
N ARG A 60 20.11 10.06 -13.30
CA ARG A 60 20.65 10.46 -12.00
C ARG A 60 20.51 9.35 -10.96
N SER A 61 19.37 8.67 -10.93
CA SER A 61 19.11 7.56 -10.01
C SER A 61 20.03 6.38 -10.28
N ARG A 62 20.22 5.98 -11.54
CA ARG A 62 21.21 4.95 -11.91
C ARG A 62 22.61 5.33 -11.47
N LYS A 63 23.02 6.59 -11.68
CA LYS A 63 24.35 7.09 -11.30
C LYS A 63 24.57 7.06 -9.79
N ILE A 64 23.58 7.46 -9.00
CA ILE A 64 23.69 7.47 -7.54
C ILE A 64 23.69 6.05 -6.98
N LEU A 65 22.74 5.22 -7.40
CA LEU A 65 22.53 3.88 -6.83
C LEU A 65 23.57 2.86 -7.30
N SER A 66 24.16 3.05 -8.48
CA SER A 66 25.33 2.25 -8.91
C SER A 66 26.54 2.41 -7.99
N ARG A 67 26.71 3.55 -7.31
CA ARG A 67 27.76 3.72 -6.28
C ARG A 67 27.57 2.77 -5.11
N GLY A 68 26.32 2.42 -4.80
CA GLY A 68 25.96 1.42 -3.79
C GLY A 68 25.88 -0.02 -4.33
N ARG A 69 26.40 -0.30 -5.53
CA ARG A 69 26.26 -1.59 -6.25
C ARG A 69 24.82 -2.01 -6.56
N PHE A 70 23.85 -1.09 -6.53
CA PHE A 70 22.49 -1.37 -6.97
C PHE A 70 22.38 -1.19 -8.49
N ASN A 71 21.80 -2.19 -9.17
CA ASN A 71 21.61 -2.18 -10.63
C ASN A 71 20.12 -2.01 -10.95
N LEU A 72 19.70 -0.78 -11.26
CA LEU A 72 18.32 -0.47 -11.62
C LEU A 72 18.02 -0.86 -13.07
N ARG A 73 17.03 -1.73 -13.27
CA ARG A 73 16.60 -2.24 -14.57
C ARG A 73 15.08 -2.08 -14.71
N ASN A 74 14.57 -2.24 -15.94
CA ASN A 74 13.13 -2.28 -16.26
C ASN A 74 12.37 -1.05 -15.73
N TRP A 75 12.67 0.11 -16.31
CA TRP A 75 11.98 1.36 -16.01
C TRP A 75 10.62 1.36 -16.73
N GLU A 76 9.54 1.39 -15.96
CA GLU A 76 8.18 1.53 -16.46
C GLU A 76 7.66 2.93 -16.15
N ASN A 77 6.94 3.52 -17.11
CA ASN A 77 6.46 4.89 -17.04
C ASN A 77 4.93 4.87 -17.08
N ASN A 78 4.28 5.77 -16.35
CA ASN A 78 2.83 6.00 -16.48
C ASN A 78 2.49 7.15 -17.45
N VAL A 79 3.41 7.52 -18.35
CA VAL A 79 3.18 8.61 -19.32
C VAL A 79 2.10 8.18 -20.31
N GLU A 80 1.09 9.02 -20.46
CA GLU A 80 -0.23 8.70 -21.00
C GLU A 80 -0.21 8.22 -22.45
N SER A 81 -0.61 6.97 -22.68
CA SER A 81 -1.38 6.60 -23.87
C SER A 81 -2.86 6.69 -23.48
N GLU A 82 -3.61 7.67 -24.01
CA GLU A 82 -5.07 7.84 -23.87
C GLU A 82 -5.69 7.01 -22.73
N THR A 83 -5.50 7.48 -21.49
CA THR A 83 -5.48 6.58 -20.34
C THR A 83 -6.86 6.07 -19.97
N LYS A 84 -7.17 4.88 -20.45
CA LYS A 84 -8.14 3.99 -19.81
C LYS A 84 -7.75 3.88 -18.33
N ILE A 85 -8.67 4.19 -17.42
CA ILE A 85 -8.40 3.98 -16.00
C ILE A 85 -8.30 2.48 -15.77
N THR A 86 -7.12 2.02 -15.38
CA THR A 86 -6.83 0.61 -15.10
C THR A 86 -6.62 0.38 -13.61
N LYS A 87 -6.68 -0.89 -13.19
CA LYS A 87 -6.36 -1.29 -11.82
C LYS A 87 -4.94 -0.87 -11.42
N ARG A 88 -3.99 -1.02 -12.34
CA ARG A 88 -2.59 -0.61 -12.14
C ARG A 88 -2.49 0.89 -11.87
N LEU A 89 -3.20 1.70 -12.65
CA LEU A 89 -3.22 3.15 -12.48
C LEU A 89 -3.78 3.56 -11.11
N VAL A 90 -4.91 2.98 -10.70
CA VAL A 90 -5.52 3.26 -9.39
C VAL A 90 -4.56 2.92 -8.25
N LEU A 91 -3.90 1.76 -8.29
CA LEU A 91 -2.90 1.37 -7.30
C LEU A 91 -1.72 2.34 -7.30
N ALA A 92 -1.15 2.66 -8.47
CA ALA A 92 -0.02 3.56 -8.59
C ALA A 92 -0.34 4.93 -7.99
N ILE A 93 -1.53 5.47 -8.28
CA ILE A 93 -2.00 6.73 -7.72
C ILE A 93 -2.17 6.63 -6.19
N ALA A 94 -2.80 5.58 -5.67
CA ALA A 94 -2.99 5.40 -4.24
C ALA A 94 -1.66 5.34 -3.46
N GLN A 95 -0.61 4.79 -4.07
CA GLN A 95 0.73 4.66 -3.47
C GLN A 95 1.58 5.94 -3.58
N LYS A 96 1.17 6.95 -4.37
CA LYS A 96 1.88 8.24 -4.42
C LYS A 96 1.78 9.04 -3.13
N PHE A 97 0.79 8.75 -2.29
CA PHE A 97 0.57 9.46 -1.04
C PHE A 97 1.45 8.90 0.08
N PHE A 98 2.49 9.65 0.44
CA PHE A 98 3.32 9.35 1.59
C PHE A 98 2.71 9.95 2.86
N ASP A 99 2.24 9.10 3.76
CA ASP A 99 1.52 9.50 4.98
C ASP A 99 2.05 8.75 6.22
N PRO A 100 3.18 9.20 6.80
CA PRO A 100 3.85 8.49 7.90
C PRO A 100 3.03 8.48 9.20
N ILE A 101 2.25 9.54 9.45
CA ILE A 101 1.40 9.68 10.64
C ILE A 101 -0.01 9.14 10.39
N CYS A 102 -0.32 8.77 9.14
CA CYS A 102 -1.61 8.23 8.72
C CYS A 102 -2.78 9.23 8.88
N ILE A 103 -2.53 10.54 8.83
CA ILE A 103 -3.59 11.58 8.97
C ILE A 103 -4.48 11.64 7.72
N LEU A 104 -3.88 11.44 6.54
CA LEU A 104 -4.58 11.41 5.26
C LEU A 104 -5.30 10.06 5.03
N CYS A 105 -5.33 9.16 6.02
CA CYS A 105 -5.85 7.82 5.84
C CYS A 105 -7.32 7.80 5.40
N SER A 106 -8.14 8.75 5.84
CA SER A 106 -9.55 8.87 5.43
C SER A 106 -9.68 9.20 3.95
N VAL A 107 -8.81 10.08 3.44
CA VAL A 107 -8.79 10.48 2.03
C VAL A 107 -8.27 9.35 1.16
N ILE A 108 -7.20 8.67 1.59
CA ILE A 108 -6.57 7.57 0.86
C ILE A 108 -7.40 6.26 0.98
N LEU A 109 -8.39 6.21 1.87
CA LEU A 109 -9.23 5.02 2.05
C LEU A 109 -10.07 4.72 0.80
N THR A 110 -10.64 5.74 0.17
CA THR A 110 -11.48 5.62 -1.03
C THR A 110 -10.81 4.84 -2.16
N PRO A 111 -9.62 5.24 -2.67
CA PRO A 111 -8.96 4.50 -3.73
C PRO A 111 -8.55 3.08 -3.29
N LYS A 112 -8.30 2.83 -2.00
CA LYS A 112 -8.00 1.48 -1.48
C LYS A 112 -9.24 0.58 -1.51
N ILE A 113 -10.41 1.10 -1.14
CA ILE A 113 -11.70 0.38 -1.24
C ILE A 113 -12.01 0.08 -2.72
N LEU A 114 -11.88 1.09 -3.59
CA LEU A 114 -12.12 0.92 -5.03
C LEU A 114 -11.19 -0.11 -5.64
N LEU A 115 -9.90 -0.06 -5.29
CA LEU A 115 -8.94 -1.06 -5.71
C LEU A 115 -9.34 -2.46 -5.21
N GLN A 116 -9.87 -2.59 -3.99
CA GLN A 116 -10.43 -3.85 -3.51
C GLN A 116 -11.59 -4.37 -4.34
N ASN A 117 -12.50 -3.48 -4.74
CA ASN A 117 -13.63 -3.85 -5.58
C ASN A 117 -13.17 -4.37 -6.95
N THR A 118 -12.08 -3.83 -7.51
CA THR A 118 -11.51 -4.38 -8.75
C THR A 118 -11.00 -5.81 -8.61
N TRP A 119 -10.54 -6.23 -7.42
CA TRP A 119 -10.13 -7.62 -7.16
C TRP A 119 -11.34 -8.54 -6.97
N LYS A 120 -12.40 -8.07 -6.32
CA LYS A 120 -13.68 -8.81 -6.19
C LYS A 120 -14.28 -9.12 -7.56
N LEU A 121 -14.20 -8.17 -8.50
CA LEU A 121 -14.65 -8.31 -9.88
C LEU A 121 -13.69 -9.12 -10.78
N LYS A 122 -12.56 -9.62 -10.25
CA LYS A 122 -11.55 -10.41 -10.98
C LYS A 122 -11.04 -9.74 -12.27
N LEU A 123 -11.00 -8.41 -12.30
CA LEU A 123 -10.53 -7.64 -13.46
C LEU A 123 -9.02 -7.83 -13.69
N SER A 124 -8.57 -7.69 -14.93
CA SER A 124 -7.13 -7.69 -15.26
C SER A 124 -6.46 -6.39 -14.78
N TRP A 125 -5.12 -6.38 -14.74
CA TRP A 125 -4.33 -5.23 -14.32
C TRP A 125 -4.45 -4.04 -15.28
N ASP A 126 -4.47 -4.35 -16.57
CA ASP A 126 -4.35 -3.39 -17.67
C ASP A 126 -5.65 -3.27 -18.49
N SER A 127 -6.72 -3.97 -18.06
CA SER A 127 -8.04 -3.80 -18.64
C SER A 127 -8.70 -2.49 -18.16
N PRO A 128 -9.51 -1.84 -19.01
CA PRO A 128 -10.33 -0.70 -18.58
C PRO A 128 -11.26 -1.10 -17.44
N LEU A 129 -11.38 -0.24 -16.44
CA LEU A 129 -12.29 -0.44 -15.31
C LEU A 129 -13.74 -0.04 -15.68
N PRO A 130 -14.75 -0.70 -15.09
CA PRO A 130 -16.14 -0.32 -15.27
C PRO A 130 -16.44 1.04 -14.66
N ASP A 131 -17.47 1.70 -15.19
CA ASP A 131 -17.95 3.02 -14.76
C ASP A 131 -18.23 3.12 -13.26
N GLU A 132 -18.69 2.02 -12.65
CA GLU A 132 -18.95 1.91 -11.21
C GLU A 132 -17.71 2.17 -10.35
N ILE A 133 -16.52 1.94 -10.88
CA ILE A 133 -15.24 2.20 -10.21
C ILE A 133 -14.63 3.51 -10.70
N VAL A 134 -14.73 3.77 -12.00
CA VAL A 134 -14.17 4.96 -12.65
C VAL A 134 -14.80 6.25 -12.13
N LYS A 135 -16.13 6.32 -12.03
CA LYS A 135 -16.84 7.54 -11.61
C LYS A 135 -16.48 7.94 -10.17
N PRO A 136 -16.55 7.04 -9.16
CA PRO A 136 -16.11 7.38 -7.80
C PRO A 136 -14.62 7.73 -7.72
N PHE A 137 -13.77 7.05 -8.49
CA PHE A 137 -12.33 7.34 -8.52
C PHE A 137 -12.05 8.74 -9.08
N LEU A 138 -12.68 9.12 -10.18
CA LEU A 138 -12.54 10.45 -10.77
C LEU A 138 -13.10 11.55 -9.86
N LYS A 139 -14.23 11.29 -9.19
CA LYS A 139 -14.76 12.20 -8.17
C LYS A 139 -13.72 12.45 -7.06
N TRP A 140 -13.20 11.37 -6.48
CA TRP A 140 -12.15 11.45 -5.47
C TRP A 140 -10.89 12.18 -5.99
N TRP A 141 -10.48 11.90 -7.23
CA TRP A 141 -9.32 12.53 -7.85
C TRP A 141 -9.49 14.05 -8.04
N ASN A 142 -10.72 14.50 -8.29
CA ASN A 142 -11.00 15.94 -8.39
C ASN A 142 -11.04 16.60 -7.00
N GLU A 143 -11.59 15.91 -6.00
CA GLU A 143 -11.69 16.40 -4.62
C GLU A 143 -10.33 16.44 -3.90
N ILE A 144 -9.36 15.62 -4.31
CA ILE A 144 -8.06 15.54 -3.61
C ILE A 144 -7.28 16.85 -3.65
N LYS A 145 -7.53 17.70 -4.64
CA LYS A 145 -6.89 19.02 -4.76
C LYS A 145 -7.23 19.93 -3.57
N ILE A 146 -8.36 19.71 -2.92
CA ILE A 146 -8.80 20.44 -1.72
C ILE A 146 -7.83 20.22 -0.56
N LEU A 147 -7.08 19.11 -0.52
CA LEU A 147 -6.07 18.87 0.51
C LEU A 147 -4.95 19.91 0.54
N SER A 148 -4.72 20.62 -0.57
CA SER A 148 -3.73 21.72 -0.58
C SER A 148 -4.10 22.88 0.36
N ALA A 149 -5.38 23.02 0.72
CA ALA A 149 -5.87 24.02 1.65
C ALA A 149 -5.92 23.52 3.11
N VAL A 150 -5.60 22.24 3.36
CA VAL A 150 -5.66 21.66 4.71
C VAL A 150 -4.33 21.89 5.42
N GLU A 151 -4.36 22.70 6.48
CA GLU A 151 -3.22 22.92 7.35
C GLU A 151 -3.32 22.07 8.61
N ILE A 152 -2.26 21.30 8.90
CA ILE A 152 -2.17 20.46 10.10
C ILE A 152 -1.08 21.03 11.00
N PRO A 153 -1.41 21.50 12.22
CA PRO A 153 -0.40 21.97 13.16
C PRO A 153 0.58 20.86 13.53
N ARG A 154 1.88 21.07 13.26
CA ARG A 154 2.94 20.10 13.58
C ARG A 154 3.19 19.98 15.10
N TYR A 155 2.90 21.04 15.85
CA TYR A 155 3.14 21.11 17.29
C TYR A 155 1.85 21.44 18.06
N PHE A 156 1.54 20.62 19.06
CA PHE A 156 0.36 20.80 19.90
C PHE A 156 0.66 21.47 21.25
N GLY A 157 1.83 21.21 21.85
CA GLY A 157 2.19 21.65 23.19
C GLY A 157 1.47 20.83 24.26
N ILE A 158 2.11 19.74 24.70
CA ILE A 158 1.57 18.85 25.74
C ILE A 158 1.90 19.45 27.11
N ASN A 159 0.91 19.46 28.01
CA ASN A 159 1.02 19.87 29.41
C ASN A 159 0.21 18.91 30.30
N ASP A 160 0.23 19.12 31.62
CA ASP A 160 -0.42 18.24 32.59
C ASP A 160 -1.95 18.15 32.43
N SER A 161 -2.58 19.13 31.78
CA SER A 161 -4.01 19.12 31.46
C SER A 161 -4.34 18.37 30.16
N THR A 162 -3.33 17.90 29.43
CA THR A 162 -3.51 17.31 28.11
C THR A 162 -4.07 15.89 28.23
N GLN A 163 -5.21 15.68 27.58
CA GLN A 163 -5.91 14.41 27.51
C GLN A 163 -5.80 13.86 26.09
N MET A 164 -5.63 12.54 26.00
CA MET A 164 -5.70 11.79 24.75
C MET A 164 -7.08 11.14 24.62
N HIS A 165 -7.79 11.49 23.57
CA HIS A 165 -9.10 10.93 23.22
C HIS A 165 -8.94 10.04 22.00
N VAL A 166 -9.31 8.76 22.13
CA VAL A 166 -9.23 7.77 21.06
C VAL A 166 -10.66 7.44 20.62
N PHE A 167 -10.94 7.67 19.35
CA PHE A 167 -12.20 7.26 18.73
C PHE A 167 -11.93 6.13 17.76
N VAL A 168 -12.89 5.22 17.65
CA VAL A 168 -12.85 4.06 16.77
C VAL A 168 -14.21 3.91 16.12
N ASP A 169 -14.21 3.50 14.87
CA ASP A 169 -15.43 3.27 14.10
C ASP A 169 -15.21 2.13 13.10
N SER A 170 -16.30 1.47 12.70
CA SER A 170 -16.26 0.41 11.72
C SER A 170 -17.52 0.34 10.87
N CYS A 171 -17.34 -0.06 9.61
CA CYS A 171 -18.41 -0.33 8.68
C CYS A 171 -18.06 -1.56 7.83
N LYS A 172 -18.95 -1.92 6.90
CA LYS A 172 -18.77 -3.11 6.04
C LYS A 172 -17.54 -3.03 5.12
N GLU A 173 -17.01 -1.83 4.86
CA GLU A 173 -15.92 -1.61 3.91
C GLU A 173 -14.59 -1.31 4.60
N ALA A 174 -14.62 -0.70 5.77
CA ALA A 174 -13.41 -0.27 6.47
C ALA A 174 -13.64 -0.18 7.99
N TYR A 175 -12.54 -0.19 8.72
CA TYR A 175 -12.51 0.16 10.13
C TYR A 175 -11.35 1.13 10.39
N ALA A 176 -11.55 2.03 11.33
CA ALA A 176 -10.65 3.15 11.55
C ALA A 176 -10.56 3.59 13.00
N THR A 177 -9.52 4.34 13.29
CA THR A 177 -9.32 5.03 14.55
C THR A 177 -8.74 6.42 14.31
N CYS A 178 -9.08 7.37 15.16
CA CYS A 178 -8.46 8.68 15.22
C CYS A 178 -8.16 9.06 16.68
N ILE A 179 -7.03 9.73 16.87
CA ILE A 179 -6.52 10.14 18.17
C ILE A 179 -6.42 11.65 18.20
N PHE A 180 -7.13 12.25 19.13
CA PHE A 180 -7.09 13.69 19.39
C PHE A 180 -6.39 13.97 20.71
N PHE A 181 -5.57 15.01 20.72
CA PHE A 181 -5.20 15.67 21.97
C PHE A 181 -6.16 16.81 22.25
N ARG A 182 -6.51 16.93 23.52
CA ARG A 182 -7.32 18.01 24.08
C ARG A 182 -6.56 18.59 25.26
N SER A 183 -6.28 19.89 25.24
CA SER A 183 -5.65 20.59 26.38
C SER A 183 -6.51 21.77 26.78
N ASN A 184 -6.61 22.01 28.08
CA ASN A 184 -7.09 23.29 28.57
C ASN A 184 -5.91 24.27 28.58
N THR A 185 -6.09 25.45 28.00
CA THR A 185 -5.10 26.53 28.00
C THR A 185 -5.73 27.78 28.61
N SER A 186 -4.92 28.78 28.97
CA SER A 186 -5.43 30.08 29.43
C SER A 186 -6.33 30.78 28.41
N GLN A 187 -6.22 30.42 27.12
CA GLN A 187 -7.02 30.95 26.02
C GLN A 187 -8.20 30.07 25.63
N GLY A 188 -8.44 28.96 26.35
CA GLY A 188 -9.53 28.03 26.09
C GLY A 188 -9.07 26.60 25.75
N VAL A 189 -9.97 25.80 25.21
CA VAL A 189 -9.70 24.39 24.89
C VAL A 189 -9.07 24.27 23.52
N LYS A 190 -7.87 23.70 23.45
CA LYS A 190 -7.19 23.38 22.20
C LYS A 190 -7.41 21.91 21.86
N ILE A 191 -7.71 21.60 20.61
CA ILE A 191 -7.88 20.23 20.11
C ILE A 191 -7.03 20.04 18.84
N ALA A 192 -6.34 18.91 18.71
CA ALA A 192 -5.66 18.55 17.47
C ALA A 192 -5.72 17.06 17.19
N LEU A 193 -5.90 16.72 15.92
CA LEU A 193 -5.74 15.37 15.41
C LEU A 193 -4.25 15.04 15.36
N VAL A 194 -3.82 14.05 16.12
CA VAL A 194 -2.40 13.67 16.25
C VAL A 194 -2.09 12.47 15.37
N ARG A 195 -3.05 11.56 15.23
CA ARG A 195 -2.91 10.34 14.46
C ARG A 195 -4.26 9.86 13.99
N ALA A 196 -4.30 9.30 12.79
CA ALA A 196 -5.40 8.47 12.37
C ALA A 196 -4.87 7.16 11.79
N LYS A 197 -5.72 6.16 11.65
CA LYS A 197 -5.39 4.93 10.94
C LYS A 197 -6.67 4.30 10.44
N ALA A 198 -6.70 3.94 9.17
CA ALA A 198 -7.81 3.21 8.58
C ALA A 198 -7.30 1.96 7.87
N ARG A 199 -8.12 0.91 7.86
CA ARG A 199 -7.87 -0.33 7.13
C ARG A 199 -9.13 -0.73 6.38
N VAL A 200 -8.95 -1.21 5.15
CA VAL A 200 -10.02 -1.83 4.37
C VAL A 200 -10.30 -3.20 4.97
N VAL A 201 -11.58 -3.53 5.14
CA VAL A 201 -12.04 -4.83 5.63
C VAL A 201 -11.53 -5.93 4.69
N PRO A 202 -11.01 -7.07 5.21
CA PRO A 202 -10.61 -8.19 4.35
C PRO A 202 -11.74 -8.62 3.40
N ILE A 203 -11.39 -9.23 2.25
CA ILE A 203 -12.41 -9.72 1.30
C ILE A 203 -13.26 -10.84 1.94
N LYS A 204 -12.67 -11.60 2.87
CA LYS A 204 -13.42 -12.54 3.69
C LYS A 204 -14.40 -11.77 4.57
N GLN A 205 -15.66 -12.17 4.55
CA GLN A 205 -16.69 -11.54 5.36
C GLN A 205 -16.35 -11.66 6.84
N GLU A 206 -16.35 -10.51 7.50
CA GLU A 206 -16.28 -10.35 8.95
C GLU A 206 -17.59 -9.71 9.43
N THR A 207 -18.00 -10.04 10.65
CA THR A 207 -19.19 -9.43 11.26
C THR A 207 -18.88 -8.02 11.75
N ILE A 208 -19.89 -7.15 11.83
CA ILE A 208 -19.71 -5.78 12.35
C ILE A 208 -19.07 -5.78 13.75
N PRO A 209 -19.52 -6.61 14.73
CA PRO A 209 -18.86 -6.66 16.04
C PRO A 209 -17.38 -7.05 15.99
N SER A 210 -16.98 -7.96 15.08
CA SER A 210 -15.56 -8.30 14.88
C SER A 210 -14.77 -7.11 14.34
N LEU A 211 -15.37 -6.31 13.45
CA LEU A 211 -14.75 -5.12 12.89
C LEU A 211 -14.63 -3.99 13.92
N GLU A 212 -15.62 -3.81 14.79
CA GLU A 212 -15.55 -2.89 15.93
C GLU A 212 -14.39 -3.27 16.86
N LEU A 213 -14.25 -4.57 17.17
CA LEU A 213 -13.14 -5.07 17.97
C LEU A 213 -11.78 -4.84 17.28
N MET A 214 -11.71 -5.03 15.96
CA MET A 214 -10.51 -4.70 15.17
C MET A 214 -10.19 -3.20 15.20
N ALA A 215 -11.21 -2.34 15.13
CA ALA A 215 -11.08 -0.88 15.24
C ALA A 215 -10.50 -0.50 16.61
N CYS A 216 -11.04 -1.08 17.69
CA CYS A 216 -10.51 -0.95 19.05
C CYS A 216 -9.04 -1.38 19.14
N CYS A 217 -8.70 -2.53 18.56
CA CYS A 217 -7.34 -3.06 18.57
C CYS A 217 -6.35 -2.10 17.89
N ILE A 218 -6.67 -1.59 16.70
CA ILE A 218 -5.79 -0.61 16.04
C ILE A 218 -5.74 0.72 16.79
N GLY A 219 -6.80 1.12 17.49
CA GLY A 219 -6.83 2.31 18.35
C GLY A 219 -5.85 2.20 19.52
N VAL A 220 -5.86 1.07 20.21
CA VAL A 220 -4.92 0.79 21.32
C VAL A 220 -3.48 0.75 20.80
N CYS A 221 -3.21 0.04 19.69
CA CYS A 221 -1.88 0.02 19.09
C CYS A 221 -1.40 1.40 18.65
N ALA A 222 -2.29 2.23 18.09
CA ALA A 222 -1.95 3.59 17.66
C ALA A 222 -1.64 4.51 18.85
N ARG A 223 -2.30 4.30 20.00
CA ARG A 223 -2.01 4.99 21.26
C ARG A 223 -0.65 4.59 21.84
N LEU A 224 -0.32 3.30 21.87
CA LEU A 224 0.95 2.80 22.43
C LEU A 224 2.18 3.31 21.68
N ALA A 225 2.03 3.76 20.44
CA ALA A 225 3.13 4.40 19.73
C ALA A 225 3.49 5.81 20.24
N PHE A 226 2.75 6.34 21.23
CA PHE A 226 3.01 7.62 21.90
C PHE A 226 3.49 7.45 23.34
N SER A 227 3.64 6.22 23.84
CA SER A 227 4.22 5.88 25.15
C SER A 227 5.65 5.39 24.98
#